data_AF-A0A2M8Q6Z8-F1
#
_entry.id   AF-A0A2M8Q6Z8-F1
#
_cell.length_a   1.000
_cell.length_b   1.000
_cell.length_c   1.000
_cell.angle_alpha   90.00
_cell.angle_beta   90.00
_cell.angle_gamma   90.00
#
_symmetry.space_group_name_H-M   'P 1'
#
loop_
_entity.id
_entity.type
_entity.pdbx_description
1 polymer ?
#
loop_
_entity_poly.entity_id
_entity_poly.type
_entity_poly.pdbx_seq_one_letter_code
_entity_poly.pdbx_strand_id
1 'polypeptide(L)'
;ALEGSGVPFTIVRPGGLTDEPGGGGVAIARTLHGFGMISRDDVAEVMVQALLQPEAKNKIVEIVNAPDAGPADRPDLFADVA
;
A
#
# COMPACT_ATOMS: atom_id res chain seq x y z
N ALA A 1 -12.22 -5.05 -14.57
CA ALA A 1 -11.56 -6.10 -15.38
C ALA A 1 -10.78 -7.06 -14.49
N LEU A 2 -9.82 -6.60 -13.69
CA LEU A 2 -9.00 -7.47 -12.84
C LEU A 2 -9.82 -8.19 -11.73
N GLU A 3 -10.71 -7.48 -11.05
CA GLU A 3 -11.56 -8.06 -9.99
C GLU A 3 -12.44 -9.23 -10.44
N GLY A 4 -12.88 -9.21 -11.71
CA GLY A 4 -13.73 -10.27 -12.29
C GLY A 4 -12.95 -11.37 -13.02
N SER A 5 -11.61 -11.35 -12.97
CA SER A 5 -10.77 -12.26 -13.77
C SER A 5 -10.59 -13.66 -13.17
N GLY A 6 -10.91 -13.84 -11.89
CA GLY A 6 -10.63 -15.08 -11.15
C GLY A 6 -9.16 -15.26 -10.75
N VAL A 7 -8.28 -14.32 -11.10
CA VAL A 7 -6.87 -14.31 -10.69
C VAL A 7 -6.73 -13.53 -9.38
N PRO A 8 -6.05 -14.07 -8.34
CA PRO A 8 -5.76 -13.33 -7.13
C PRO A 8 -5.01 -12.02 -7.45
N PHE A 9 -5.47 -10.91 -6.89
CA PHE A 9 -4.93 -9.59 -7.21
C PHE A 9 -4.66 -8.75 -5.97
N THR A 10 -3.84 -7.73 -6.11
CA THR A 10 -3.77 -6.59 -5.19
C THR A 10 -3.72 -5.33 -6.03
N ILE A 11 -4.67 -4.41 -5.83
CA ILE A 11 -4.69 -3.11 -6.53
C ILE A 11 -4.18 -2.06 -5.56
N VAL A 12 -3.02 -1.49 -5.86
CA VAL A 12 -2.40 -0.41 -5.08
C VAL A 12 -2.71 0.93 -5.74
N ARG A 13 -3.32 1.85 -4.99
CA ARG A 13 -3.71 3.21 -5.42
C ARG A 13 -2.91 4.23 -4.61
N PRO A 14 -1.71 4.61 -5.05
CA PRO A 14 -0.91 5.57 -4.32
C PRO A 14 -1.53 6.97 -4.37
N GLY A 15 -1.21 7.79 -3.37
CA GLY A 15 -1.34 9.24 -3.44
C GLY A 15 -0.40 9.85 -4.51
N GLY A 16 -0.14 11.16 -4.40
CA GLY A 16 0.81 11.80 -5.29
C GLY A 16 2.23 11.24 -5.10
N LEU A 17 2.96 11.01 -6.19
CA LEU A 17 4.29 10.39 -6.12
C LEU A 17 5.39 11.43 -5.87
N THR A 18 6.39 11.07 -5.07
CA THR A 18 7.62 11.86 -4.87
C THR A 18 8.87 11.04 -5.20
N ASP A 19 9.99 11.73 -5.41
CA ASP A 19 11.33 11.13 -5.62
C ASP A 19 12.19 11.22 -4.35
N GLU A 20 11.56 11.46 -3.20
CA GLU A 20 12.24 11.40 -1.90
C GLU A 20 12.60 9.94 -1.58
N PRO A 21 13.66 9.69 -0.80
CA PRO A 21 13.96 8.36 -0.30
C PRO A 21 12.79 7.74 0.49
N GLY A 22 12.70 6.41 0.48
CA GLY A 22 11.73 5.67 1.29
C GLY A 22 11.88 5.85 2.81
N GLY A 23 10.96 5.26 3.56
CA GLY A 23 10.95 5.33 5.02
C GLY A 23 10.10 6.47 5.59
N GLY A 24 9.19 7.04 4.80
CA GLY A 24 8.27 8.10 5.24
C GLY A 24 7.12 7.61 6.15
N GLY A 25 7.12 6.32 6.52
CA GLY A 25 5.99 5.61 7.13
C GLY A 25 4.85 5.40 6.13
N VAL A 26 4.13 4.28 6.19
CA VAL A 26 3.05 3.98 5.22
C VAL A 26 1.72 3.77 5.93
N ALA A 27 0.82 4.74 5.74
CA ALA A 27 -0.60 4.58 6.01
C ALA A 27 -1.26 3.84 4.84
N ILE A 28 -2.06 2.82 5.16
CA ILE A 28 -2.71 1.93 4.20
C ILE A 28 -4.13 1.65 4.66
N ALA A 29 -5.09 1.77 3.76
CA ALA A 29 -6.49 1.43 4.03
C ALA A 29 -7.20 1.13 2.71
N ARG A 30 -8.43 0.59 2.77
CA ARG A 30 -9.27 0.46 1.58
C ARG A 30 -9.61 1.82 0.95
N THR A 31 -9.79 2.83 1.80
CA THR A 31 -10.03 4.22 1.41
C THR A 31 -9.40 5.12 2.46
N LEU A 32 -8.54 6.03 2.04
CA LEU A 32 -7.95 7.09 2.85
C LEU A 32 -8.73 8.38 2.63
N HIS A 33 -8.95 9.14 3.71
CA HIS A 33 -9.61 10.43 3.63
C HIS A 33 -8.58 11.54 3.40
N GLY A 34 -8.66 12.21 2.26
CA GLY A 34 -7.83 13.39 1.94
C GLY A 34 -6.78 13.12 0.86
N PHE A 35 -5.90 14.11 0.66
CA PHE A 35 -4.77 14.02 -0.27
C PHE A 35 -3.49 13.73 0.51
N GLY A 36 -2.64 12.88 -0.02
CA GLY A 36 -1.32 12.59 0.53
C GLY A 36 -0.31 12.30 -0.57
N MET A 37 0.96 12.37 -0.20
CA MET A 37 2.09 12.06 -1.07
C MET A 37 2.76 10.77 -0.60
N ILE A 38 3.41 10.05 -1.49
CA ILE A 38 4.20 8.86 -1.15
C ILE A 38 5.46 8.76 -2.03
N SER A 39 6.58 8.37 -1.43
CA SER A 39 7.80 8.07 -2.16
C SER A 39 7.62 6.88 -3.11
N ARG A 40 8.28 6.92 -4.27
CA ARG A 40 8.29 5.76 -5.19
C ARG A 40 8.90 4.53 -4.55
N ASP A 41 9.86 4.71 -3.65
CA ASP A 41 10.51 3.63 -2.89
C ASP A 41 9.51 2.93 -1.97
N ASP A 42 8.71 3.67 -1.19
CA ASP A 42 7.69 3.08 -0.31
C ASP A 42 6.57 2.41 -1.11
N VAL A 43 6.19 2.95 -2.28
CA VAL A 43 5.24 2.26 -3.20
C VAL A 43 5.82 0.93 -3.66
N ALA A 44 7.08 0.90 -4.08
CA ALA A 44 7.74 -0.33 -4.52
C ALA A 44 7.79 -1.36 -3.39
N GLU A 45 8.11 -0.95 -2.16
CA GLU A 45 8.13 -1.83 -1.00
C GLU A 45 6.73 -2.40 -0.72
N VAL A 46 5.67 -1.58 -0.75
CA VAL A 46 4.29 -2.09 -0.61
C VAL A 46 3.94 -3.14 -1.67
N MET A 47 4.41 -2.95 -2.92
CA MET A 47 4.19 -3.94 -3.99
C MET A 47 4.94 -5.25 -3.73
N VAL A 48 6.15 -5.20 -3.17
CA VAL A 48 6.89 -6.40 -2.74
C VAL A 48 6.14 -7.09 -1.60
N GLN A 49 5.71 -6.35 -0.58
CA GLN A 49 4.96 -6.90 0.54
C GLN A 49 3.63 -7.52 0.12
N ALA A 50 2.95 -6.98 -0.91
CA ALA A 50 1.74 -7.58 -1.45
C ALA A 50 1.94 -9.00 -2.02
N LEU A 51 3.16 -9.34 -2.46
CA LEU A 51 3.52 -10.69 -2.90
C LEU A 51 3.83 -11.62 -1.73
N LEU A 52 4.38 -11.06 -0.63
CA LEU A 52 4.87 -11.83 0.52
C LEU A 52 3.78 -12.08 1.58
N GLN A 53 2.84 -11.15 1.75
CA GLN A 53 1.80 -11.22 2.77
C GLN A 53 0.50 -11.78 2.17
N PRO A 54 0.07 -13.01 2.56
CA PRO A 54 -1.15 -13.62 2.03
C PRO A 54 -2.41 -12.76 2.20
N GLU A 55 -2.43 -11.92 3.22
CA GLU A 55 -3.49 -10.96 3.56
C GLU A 55 -3.71 -9.93 2.45
N ALA A 56 -2.75 -9.68 1.56
CA ALA A 56 -2.87 -8.73 0.46
C ALA A 56 -3.79 -9.22 -0.68
N LYS A 57 -4.12 -10.51 -0.71
CA LYS A 57 -4.90 -11.12 -1.80
C LYS A 57 -6.32 -10.55 -1.85
N ASN A 58 -6.74 -10.23 -3.07
CA ASN A 58 -8.03 -9.64 -3.44
C ASN A 58 -8.31 -8.30 -2.73
N LYS A 59 -7.27 -7.54 -2.40
CA LYS A 59 -7.40 -6.22 -1.78
C LYS A 59 -7.22 -5.08 -2.76
N ILE A 60 -7.95 -4.01 -2.50
CA ILE A 60 -7.74 -2.70 -3.10
C ILE A 60 -7.33 -1.78 -1.96
N VAL A 61 -6.15 -1.19 -2.07
CA VAL A 61 -5.57 -0.35 -1.02
C VAL A 61 -5.19 1.01 -1.58
N GLU A 62 -5.44 2.04 -0.78
CA GLU A 62 -4.89 3.36 -0.94
C GLU A 62 -3.70 3.51 0.01
N ILE A 63 -2.62 4.13 -0.46
CA ILE A 63 -1.38 4.32 0.31
C ILE A 63 -0.85 5.74 0.22
N VAL A 64 -0.41 6.28 1.35
CA VAL A 64 0.28 7.58 1.47
C VAL A 64 1.38 7.49 2.52
N ASN A 65 2.39 8.36 2.42
CA ASN A 65 3.33 8.52 3.52
C ASN A 65 2.68 9.23 4.72
N ALA A 66 2.89 8.68 5.90
CA ALA A 66 2.39 9.21 7.17
C ALA A 66 3.44 8.94 8.26
N PRO A 67 4.06 9.97 8.86
CA PRO A 67 5.18 9.81 9.80
C PRO A 67 4.84 9.04 11.08
N ASP A 68 3.56 9.02 11.47
CA ASP A 68 3.04 8.28 12.61
C ASP A 68 2.68 6.82 12.28
N ALA A 69 2.70 6.45 10.99
CA ALA A 69 2.54 5.07 10.56
C ALA A 69 3.87 4.30 10.63
N GLY A 70 3.76 2.97 10.69
CA GLY A 70 4.92 2.08 10.65
C GLY A 70 5.59 2.03 9.26
N PRO A 71 6.76 1.38 9.16
CA PRO A 71 7.45 1.21 7.89
C PRO A 71 6.63 0.36 6.91
N ALA A 72 6.97 0.46 5.62
CA ALA A 72 6.30 -0.27 4.55
C ALA A 72 6.51 -1.80 4.65
N ASP A 73 7.66 -2.26 5.18
CA ASP A 73 8.04 -3.67 5.29
C ASP A 73 7.52 -4.38 6.55
N ARG A 74 6.64 -3.71 7.32
CA ARG A 74 6.07 -4.31 8.54
C ARG A 74 5.25 -5.57 8.22
N PRO A 75 5.29 -6.60 9.08
CA PRO A 75 4.70 -7.91 8.80
C PRO A 75 3.16 -7.91 8.75
N ASP A 76 2.53 -6.89 9.31
CA ASP A 76 1.08 -6.72 9.42
C ASP A 76 0.54 -5.61 8.50
N LEU A 77 1.30 -5.21 7.47
CA LEU A 77 0.96 -4.10 6.57
C LEU A 77 -0.49 -4.19 6.05
N PHE A 78 -0.93 -5.38 5.64
CA PHE A 78 -2.27 -5.59 5.08
C PHE A 78 -3.31 -6.07 6.09
N ALA A 79 -2.95 -6.34 7.35
CA ALA A 79 -3.81 -7.04 8.31
C ALA A 79 -5.15 -6.34 8.56
N ASP A 80 -5.12 -5.01 8.73
CA ASP A 80 -6.30 -4.20 9.07
C ASP A 80 -7.07 -3.65 7.86
N VAL A 81 -6.68 -4.05 6.64
CA VAL A 81 -7.40 -3.66 5.43
C VAL A 81 -8.57 -4.61 5.21
N ALA A 82 -9.80 -4.09 5.39
CA ALA A 82 -11.05 -4.79 5.13
C ALA A 82 -11.36 -4.96 3.63
#